data_AF-A0A2V8RF32-F1
#
_entry.id   AF-A0A2V8RF32-F1
#
_cell.length_a   1.000
_cell.length_b   1.000
_cell.length_c   1.000
_cell.angle_alpha   90.00
_cell.angle_beta   90.00
_cell.angle_gamma   90.00
#
_symmetry.space_group_name_H-M   'P 1'
#
loop_
_entity.id
_entity.type
_entity.pdbx_description
1 polymer ?
#
loop_
_entity_poly.entity_id
_entity_poly.type
_entity_poly.pdbx_seq_one_letter_code
_entity_poly.pdbx_strand_id
1 'polypeptide(L)'
;MSIDLTPLTDLGSAQYLGFAGGLYPNGKNSPPSAYEEAGVALGATVQPLDKDGKLSPSGKIAMISIGMSNTSQQFSQFIQLAEADARKNPSLVMIDAALNGAAATDIAVPFGEYWTHVDRQLQRREISPAQVQVAWLKTALARDPRGFPENARLLQRALRSIVEILSTKFPQLRLIYVSSRTYGGYSQSDLSPEPIAYESAFAVKWLIEERINTPSPDRSIPWVSWGPYLWADGLTPRSDGLIWERSDFEPDGVHTSPQGALKVATMLFEFFQRDTAARRWFFLLMV
;
A
#
# COMPACT_ATOMS: atom_id res chain seq x y z
N MET A 1 7.89 18.91 13.49
CA MET A 1 7.83 20.26 12.89
C MET A 1 6.76 20.19 11.80
N SER A 2 6.01 21.26 11.54
CA SER A 2 5.04 21.36 10.43
C SER A 2 5.78 21.86 9.19
N ILE A 3 5.32 21.50 7.99
CA ILE A 3 5.73 22.12 6.71
C ILE A 3 4.60 22.95 6.07
N ASP A 4 3.47 23.09 6.76
CA ASP A 4 2.30 23.86 6.38
C ASP A 4 1.66 23.40 5.06
N LEU A 5 1.64 22.07 4.84
CA LEU A 5 0.95 21.43 3.73
C LEU A 5 -0.34 20.74 4.21
N THR A 6 -1.42 20.91 3.45
CA THR A 6 -2.72 20.29 3.79
C THR A 6 -2.76 18.84 3.28
N PRO A 7 -3.07 17.84 4.13
CA PRO A 7 -3.22 16.45 3.71
C PRO A 7 -4.21 16.29 2.55
N LEU A 8 -4.01 15.34 1.63
CA LEU A 8 -4.90 15.19 0.46
C LEU A 8 -6.37 15.01 0.86
N THR A 9 -6.64 14.27 1.93
CA THR A 9 -7.99 14.05 2.45
C THR A 9 -8.68 15.34 2.89
N ASP A 10 -7.90 16.32 3.30
CA ASP A 10 -8.40 17.59 3.86
C ASP A 10 -8.35 18.69 2.79
N LEU A 11 -7.43 18.57 1.83
CA LEU A 11 -7.29 19.48 0.68
C LEU A 11 -8.52 19.40 -0.23
N GLY A 12 -9.10 18.20 -0.42
CA GLY A 12 -10.33 18.02 -1.18
C GLY A 12 -10.23 18.58 -2.61
N SER A 13 -11.12 19.49 -2.97
CA SER A 13 -11.13 20.14 -4.30
C SER A 13 -10.15 21.31 -4.43
N ALA A 14 -9.50 21.75 -3.36
CA ALA A 14 -8.45 22.76 -3.43
C ALA A 14 -7.19 22.18 -4.10
N GLN A 15 -6.30 23.06 -4.55
CA GLN A 15 -5.18 22.67 -5.40
C GLN A 15 -3.83 22.82 -4.71
N TYR A 16 -2.96 21.83 -4.90
CA TYR A 16 -1.53 21.93 -4.69
C TYR A 16 -0.85 22.05 -6.06
N LEU A 17 -0.22 23.19 -6.33
CA LEU A 17 0.51 23.45 -7.57
C LEU A 17 -0.27 23.09 -8.86
N GLY A 18 -1.58 23.39 -8.87
CA GLY A 18 -2.47 23.14 -10.01
C GLY A 18 -3.18 21.78 -10.00
N PHE A 19 -2.95 20.92 -9.00
CA PHE A 19 -3.58 19.59 -8.91
C PHE A 19 -4.48 19.49 -7.69
N ALA A 20 -5.73 19.04 -7.90
CA ALA A 20 -6.69 18.85 -6.82
C ALA A 20 -6.28 17.71 -5.88
N GLY A 21 -6.58 17.89 -4.59
CA GLY A 21 -6.47 16.87 -3.56
C GLY A 21 -7.55 15.79 -3.65
N GLY A 22 -7.91 15.24 -2.49
CA GLY A 22 -8.74 14.03 -2.37
C GLY A 22 -7.95 12.78 -2.74
N LEU A 23 -8.38 11.63 -2.21
CA LEU A 23 -7.80 10.33 -2.58
C LEU A 23 -8.28 9.86 -3.97
N TYR A 24 -9.46 10.28 -4.40
CA TYR A 24 -10.14 9.86 -5.63
C TYR A 24 -10.51 11.06 -6.51
N PRO A 25 -11.00 10.85 -7.75
CA PRO A 25 -11.41 11.94 -8.63
C PRO A 25 -12.34 12.96 -7.98
N ASN A 26 -12.25 14.20 -8.47
CA ASN A 26 -13.08 15.33 -8.06
C ASN A 26 -12.93 15.72 -6.57
N GLY A 27 -11.73 15.53 -6.00
CA GLY A 27 -11.44 15.94 -4.63
C GLY A 27 -12.16 15.11 -3.55
N LYS A 28 -12.52 13.86 -3.88
CA LYS A 28 -13.25 12.95 -2.97
C LYS A 28 -12.31 12.01 -2.23
N ASN A 29 -12.74 11.55 -1.06
CA ASN A 29 -12.04 10.53 -0.27
C ASN A 29 -12.69 9.14 -0.36
N SER A 30 -13.74 9.01 -1.17
CA SER A 30 -14.40 7.75 -1.48
C SER A 30 -14.29 7.45 -2.98
N PRO A 31 -14.09 6.19 -3.38
CA PRO A 31 -14.09 5.80 -4.78
C PRO A 31 -15.47 6.04 -5.43
N PRO A 32 -15.53 6.20 -6.76
CA PRO A 32 -16.80 6.12 -7.50
C PRO A 32 -17.49 4.77 -7.24
N SER A 33 -18.82 4.76 -7.11
CA SER A 33 -19.59 3.57 -6.71
C SER A 33 -19.33 2.35 -7.59
N ALA A 34 -19.34 2.52 -8.91
CA ALA A 34 -19.07 1.42 -9.85
C ALA A 34 -17.65 0.84 -9.70
N TYR A 35 -16.66 1.66 -9.32
CA TYR A 35 -15.30 1.20 -9.08
C TYR A 35 -15.20 0.42 -7.76
N GLU A 36 -15.90 0.88 -6.72
CA GLU A 36 -16.02 0.20 -5.44
C GLU A 36 -16.73 -1.15 -5.58
N GLU A 37 -17.85 -1.20 -6.30
CA GLU A 37 -18.60 -2.43 -6.55
C GLU A 37 -17.74 -3.48 -7.27
N ALA A 38 -16.89 -3.08 -8.22
CA ALA A 38 -15.94 -3.96 -8.86
C ALA A 38 -14.88 -4.51 -7.88
N GLY A 39 -14.36 -3.66 -7.00
CA GLY A 39 -13.45 -4.05 -5.92
C GLY A 39 -14.09 -5.05 -4.96
N VAL A 40 -15.31 -4.79 -4.51
CA VAL A 40 -16.10 -5.69 -3.64
C VAL A 40 -16.35 -7.03 -4.34
N ALA A 41 -16.70 -7.02 -5.63
CA ALA A 41 -16.91 -8.24 -6.40
C ALA A 41 -15.63 -9.09 -6.51
N LEU A 42 -14.47 -8.46 -6.72
CA LEU A 42 -13.17 -9.16 -6.74
C LEU A 42 -12.77 -9.66 -5.36
N GLY A 43 -12.98 -8.85 -4.31
CA GLY A 43 -12.73 -9.23 -2.92
C GLY A 43 -13.56 -10.45 -2.48
N ALA A 44 -14.79 -10.57 -2.97
CA ALA A 44 -15.63 -11.75 -2.75
C ALA A 44 -15.08 -13.04 -3.39
N THR A 45 -14.11 -12.95 -4.30
CA THR A 45 -13.43 -14.12 -4.89
C THR A 45 -12.16 -14.53 -4.15
N VAL A 46 -11.70 -13.73 -3.17
CA VAL A 46 -10.52 -14.05 -2.36
C VAL A 46 -10.88 -15.16 -1.38
N GLN A 47 -10.23 -16.32 -1.54
CA GLN A 47 -10.56 -17.52 -0.80
C GLN A 47 -9.39 -18.51 -0.75
N PRO A 48 -9.39 -19.51 0.14
CA PRO A 48 -8.24 -20.39 0.31
C PRO A 48 -7.92 -21.21 -0.97
N LEU A 49 -6.66 -21.15 -1.40
CA LEU A 49 -6.14 -21.85 -2.59
C LEU A 49 -5.07 -22.86 -2.22
N ASP A 50 -5.00 -23.98 -2.95
CA ASP A 50 -3.86 -24.89 -2.92
C ASP A 50 -2.65 -24.32 -3.71
N LYS A 51 -1.54 -25.07 -3.74
CA LYS A 51 -0.31 -24.64 -4.41
C LYS A 51 -0.45 -24.48 -5.93
N ASP A 52 -1.46 -25.09 -6.55
CA ASP A 52 -1.76 -24.95 -7.99
C ASP A 52 -2.74 -23.78 -8.27
N GLY A 53 -3.18 -23.06 -7.24
CA GLY A 53 -4.13 -21.96 -7.37
C GLY A 53 -5.59 -22.43 -7.50
N LYS A 54 -5.91 -23.67 -7.12
CA LYS A 54 -7.27 -24.21 -7.12
C LYS A 54 -7.90 -24.06 -5.75
N LEU A 55 -9.22 -23.97 -5.70
CA LEU A 55 -9.97 -23.88 -4.45
C LEU A 55 -9.71 -25.09 -3.57
N SER A 56 -9.35 -24.84 -2.30
CA SER A 56 -9.12 -25.90 -1.34
C SER A 56 -9.51 -25.46 0.07
N PRO A 57 -10.37 -26.20 0.79
CA PRO A 57 -10.69 -25.90 2.19
C PRO A 57 -9.48 -25.88 3.13
N SER A 58 -8.41 -26.62 2.80
CA SER A 58 -7.13 -26.61 3.53
C SER A 58 -6.09 -25.66 2.93
N GLY A 59 -6.48 -24.92 1.89
CA GLY A 59 -5.65 -23.96 1.19
C GLY A 59 -5.34 -22.71 2.00
N LYS A 60 -4.65 -21.77 1.36
CA LYS A 60 -4.22 -20.50 1.95
C LYS A 60 -4.70 -19.31 1.11
N ILE A 61 -5.00 -18.22 1.79
CA ILE A 61 -5.09 -16.88 1.20
C ILE A 61 -3.74 -16.23 1.48
N ALA A 62 -2.91 -15.97 0.48
CA ALA A 62 -1.65 -15.28 0.71
C ALA A 62 -1.77 -13.78 0.42
N MET A 63 -1.37 -12.97 1.41
CA MET A 63 -1.20 -11.53 1.32
C MET A 63 0.28 -11.18 1.46
N ILE A 64 0.81 -10.34 0.58
CA ILE A 64 2.23 -9.94 0.60
C ILE A 64 2.40 -8.43 0.76
N SER A 65 3.49 -7.99 1.37
CA SER A 65 3.96 -6.61 1.25
C SER A 65 4.89 -6.46 0.05
N ILE A 66 4.83 -5.33 -0.63
CA ILE A 66 5.78 -4.93 -1.68
C ILE A 66 6.23 -3.52 -1.36
N GLY A 67 7.54 -3.36 -1.19
CA GLY A 67 8.14 -2.09 -0.85
C GLY A 67 9.59 -2.18 -0.39
N MET A 68 9.97 -1.17 0.38
CA MET A 68 11.30 -0.93 0.92
C MET A 68 11.35 -1.13 2.45
N SER A 69 12.42 -0.70 3.12
CA SER A 69 12.64 -0.91 4.57
C SER A 69 11.49 -0.43 5.46
N ASN A 70 10.92 0.76 5.21
CA ASN A 70 9.75 1.23 5.95
C ASN A 70 8.57 0.27 5.81
N THR A 71 8.37 -0.29 4.62
CA THR A 71 7.28 -1.23 4.33
C THR A 71 7.48 -2.52 5.11
N SER A 72 8.71 -3.03 5.18
CA SER A 72 9.04 -4.20 6.00
C SER A 72 8.78 -3.95 7.50
N GLN A 73 9.29 -2.84 8.04
CA GLN A 73 9.09 -2.45 9.45
C GLN A 73 7.59 -2.38 9.82
N GLN A 74 6.80 -1.71 8.99
CA GLN A 74 5.38 -1.47 9.23
C GLN A 74 4.54 -2.74 9.02
N PHE A 75 4.83 -3.51 7.96
CA PHE A 75 4.08 -4.73 7.68
C PHE A 75 4.38 -5.83 8.69
N SER A 76 5.62 -5.94 9.16
CA SER A 76 5.99 -6.90 10.21
C SER A 76 5.21 -6.65 11.51
N GLN A 77 5.02 -5.38 11.90
CA GLN A 77 4.15 -5.03 13.04
C GLN A 77 2.68 -5.32 12.75
N PHE A 78 2.21 -5.09 11.51
CA PHE A 78 0.84 -5.42 11.11
C PHE A 78 0.56 -6.93 11.17
N ILE A 79 1.51 -7.76 10.73
CA ILE A 79 1.43 -9.22 10.90
C ILE A 79 1.26 -9.56 12.39
N GLN A 80 2.06 -8.98 13.28
CA GLN A 80 1.95 -9.26 14.73
C GLN A 80 0.57 -8.90 15.29
N LEU A 81 0.02 -7.73 14.94
CA LEU A 81 -1.33 -7.34 15.36
C LEU A 81 -2.40 -8.28 14.80
N ALA A 82 -2.29 -8.67 13.52
CA ALA A 82 -3.26 -9.55 12.88
C ALA A 82 -3.22 -10.97 13.46
N GLU A 83 -2.04 -11.55 13.71
CA GLU A 83 -1.91 -12.88 14.30
C GLU A 83 -2.38 -12.92 15.77
N ALA A 84 -2.34 -11.80 16.48
CA ALA A 84 -2.85 -11.70 17.86
C ALA A 84 -4.39 -11.61 17.92
N ASP A 85 -5.07 -11.28 16.82
CA ASP A 85 -6.53 -11.15 16.79
C ASP A 85 -7.20 -12.47 16.41
N ALA A 86 -7.96 -13.05 17.35
CA ALA A 86 -8.67 -14.32 17.16
C ALA A 86 -9.71 -14.30 16.03
N ARG A 87 -10.13 -13.13 15.55
CA ARG A 87 -11.08 -13.00 14.43
C ARG A 87 -10.39 -13.11 13.07
N LYS A 88 -9.06 -13.01 13.00
CA LYS A 88 -8.31 -13.14 11.75
C LYS A 88 -8.65 -14.49 11.10
N ASN A 89 -8.90 -14.48 9.80
CA ASN A 89 -9.12 -15.69 9.03
C ASN A 89 -7.91 -16.64 9.15
N PRO A 90 -8.06 -17.87 9.68
CA PRO A 90 -6.95 -18.80 9.89
C PRO A 90 -6.32 -19.31 8.58
N SER A 91 -7.02 -19.18 7.45
CA SER A 91 -6.45 -19.47 6.13
C SER A 91 -5.58 -18.33 5.58
N LEU A 92 -5.64 -17.13 6.17
CA LEU A 92 -4.84 -15.98 5.74
C LEU A 92 -3.39 -16.12 6.23
N VAL A 93 -2.48 -16.13 5.27
CA VAL A 93 -1.03 -16.08 5.51
C VAL A 93 -0.51 -14.75 5.00
N MET A 94 0.07 -13.97 5.92
CA MET A 94 0.68 -12.69 5.60
C MET A 94 2.21 -12.84 5.54
N ILE A 95 2.82 -12.28 4.51
CA ILE A 95 4.24 -12.42 4.21
C ILE A 95 4.85 -11.04 3.99
N ASP A 96 5.84 -10.70 4.79
CA ASP A 96 6.68 -9.55 4.50
C ASP A 96 7.64 -9.89 3.35
N ALA A 97 7.39 -9.31 2.18
CA ALA A 97 8.21 -9.49 0.98
C ALA A 97 8.85 -8.17 0.50
N ALA A 98 8.84 -7.13 1.35
CA ALA A 98 9.60 -5.91 1.10
C ALA A 98 11.11 -6.14 1.28
N LEU A 99 11.92 -5.44 0.48
CA LEU A 99 13.38 -5.53 0.51
C LEU A 99 13.99 -4.18 0.90
N ASN A 100 14.83 -4.18 1.94
CA ASN A 100 15.53 -2.98 2.40
C ASN A 100 16.37 -2.34 1.27
N GLY A 101 16.29 -1.02 1.15
CA GLY A 101 17.09 -0.25 0.18
C GLY A 101 16.54 -0.24 -1.26
N ALA A 102 15.47 -0.98 -1.57
CA ALA A 102 14.91 -1.00 -2.92
C ALA A 102 14.02 0.21 -3.21
N ALA A 103 14.46 1.12 -4.09
CA ALA A 103 13.63 2.23 -4.54
C ALA A 103 12.55 1.72 -5.51
N ALA A 104 11.47 2.49 -5.70
CA ALA A 104 10.38 2.11 -6.61
C ALA A 104 10.86 1.80 -8.03
N THR A 105 11.91 2.46 -8.52
CA THR A 105 12.53 2.18 -9.82
C THR A 105 13.22 0.83 -9.89
N ASP A 106 13.78 0.33 -8.78
CA ASP A 106 14.42 -0.99 -8.71
C ASP A 106 13.35 -2.08 -8.68
N ILE A 107 12.26 -1.85 -7.95
CA ILE A 107 11.11 -2.77 -7.87
C ILE A 107 10.39 -2.86 -9.23
N ALA A 108 10.34 -1.76 -9.98
CA ALA A 108 9.72 -1.67 -11.30
C ALA A 108 10.47 -2.43 -12.41
N VAL A 109 11.57 -3.12 -12.09
CA VAL A 109 12.29 -4.02 -12.99
C VAL A 109 11.85 -5.46 -12.71
N PRO A 110 11.31 -6.24 -13.67
CA PRO A 110 10.70 -7.56 -13.42
C PRO A 110 11.67 -8.68 -13.02
N PHE A 111 12.97 -8.40 -13.00
CA PHE A 111 14.06 -9.33 -12.72
C PHE A 111 15.04 -8.72 -11.71
N GLY A 112 15.99 -9.53 -11.24
CA GLY A 112 17.03 -9.10 -10.32
C GLY A 112 16.77 -9.47 -8.87
N GLU A 113 17.53 -8.85 -7.97
CA GLU A 113 17.56 -9.22 -6.55
C GLU A 113 16.20 -9.06 -5.87
N TYR A 114 15.47 -7.98 -6.18
CA TYR A 114 14.18 -7.71 -5.53
C TYR A 114 13.20 -8.87 -5.69
N TRP A 115 12.95 -9.31 -6.93
CA TRP A 115 12.01 -10.39 -7.19
C TRP A 115 12.56 -11.75 -6.76
N THR A 116 13.88 -11.96 -6.81
CA THR A 116 14.50 -13.14 -6.22
C THR A 116 14.28 -13.20 -4.70
N HIS A 117 14.29 -12.04 -4.02
CA HIS A 117 13.96 -11.94 -2.61
C HIS A 117 12.49 -12.27 -2.35
N VAL A 118 11.56 -11.71 -3.12
CA VAL A 118 10.13 -12.01 -3.02
C VAL A 118 9.88 -13.52 -3.16
N ASP A 119 10.45 -14.16 -4.18
CA ASP A 119 10.32 -15.61 -4.41
C ASP A 119 10.85 -16.42 -3.22
N ARG A 120 11.96 -15.99 -2.60
CA ARG A 120 12.53 -16.63 -1.41
C ARG A 120 11.62 -16.50 -0.18
N GLN A 121 10.97 -15.34 0.02
CA GLN A 121 10.04 -15.15 1.14
C GLN A 121 8.80 -16.01 1.00
N LEU A 122 8.27 -16.15 -0.22
CA LEU A 122 7.18 -17.09 -0.52
C LEU A 122 7.59 -18.53 -0.23
N GLN A 123 8.77 -18.95 -0.70
CA GLN A 123 9.28 -20.30 -0.49
C GLN A 123 9.45 -20.63 1.00
N ARG A 124 9.98 -19.71 1.82
CA ARG A 124 10.15 -19.88 3.27
C ARG A 124 8.84 -20.09 4.02
N ARG A 125 7.73 -19.60 3.47
CA ARG A 125 6.38 -19.76 4.01
C ARG A 125 5.58 -20.86 3.30
N GLU A 126 6.25 -21.60 2.42
CA GLU A 126 5.66 -22.67 1.60
C GLU A 126 4.46 -22.23 0.76
N ILE A 127 4.44 -20.96 0.37
CA ILE A 127 3.40 -20.35 -0.47
C ILE A 127 3.86 -20.35 -1.92
N SER A 128 2.99 -20.80 -2.83
CA SER A 128 3.23 -20.67 -4.27
C SER A 128 2.76 -19.30 -4.79
N PRO A 129 3.31 -18.82 -5.93
CA PRO A 129 2.80 -17.61 -6.57
C PRO A 129 1.29 -17.67 -6.90
N ALA A 130 0.76 -18.86 -7.15
CA ALA A 130 -0.66 -19.06 -7.43
C ALA A 130 -1.58 -18.90 -6.20
N GLN A 131 -1.02 -18.86 -4.98
CA GLN A 131 -1.79 -18.62 -3.75
C GLN A 131 -1.85 -17.13 -3.35
N VAL A 132 -1.00 -16.29 -3.94
CA VAL A 132 -0.97 -14.84 -3.70
C VAL A 132 -2.19 -14.19 -4.34
N GLN A 133 -3.04 -13.60 -3.50
CA GLN A 133 -4.31 -12.99 -3.91
C GLN A 133 -4.39 -11.50 -3.56
N VAL A 134 -3.56 -11.02 -2.62
CA VAL A 134 -3.60 -9.64 -2.14
C VAL A 134 -2.18 -9.09 -1.97
N ALA A 135 -1.97 -7.82 -2.32
CA ALA A 135 -0.72 -7.11 -2.03
C ALA A 135 -0.99 -5.77 -1.33
N TRP A 136 -0.17 -5.45 -0.32
CA TRP A 136 0.00 -4.07 0.15
C TRP A 136 1.27 -3.48 -0.45
N LEU A 137 1.10 -2.46 -1.29
CA LEU A 137 2.17 -1.79 -2.02
C LEU A 137 2.46 -0.44 -1.35
N LYS A 138 3.67 -0.28 -0.84
CA LYS A 138 4.17 1.00 -0.34
C LYS A 138 5.63 1.14 -0.72
N THR A 139 5.96 2.12 -1.56
CA THR A 139 7.33 2.37 -1.98
C THR A 139 7.53 3.86 -2.23
N ALA A 140 8.78 4.26 -2.45
CA ALA A 140 9.13 5.61 -2.85
C ALA A 140 10.35 5.60 -3.76
N LEU A 141 10.58 6.75 -4.38
CA LEU A 141 11.85 7.02 -5.02
C LEU A 141 12.91 7.29 -3.95
N ALA A 142 14.16 6.96 -4.27
CA ALA A 142 15.30 7.33 -3.43
C ALA A 142 15.60 8.83 -3.63
N ARG A 143 16.69 9.16 -4.32
CA ARG A 143 17.11 10.54 -4.61
C ARG A 143 16.64 10.92 -6.01
N ASP A 144 15.81 11.95 -6.12
CA ASP A 144 15.35 12.45 -7.41
C ASP A 144 15.23 13.99 -7.41
N PRO A 145 15.99 14.71 -8.26
CA PRO A 145 16.04 16.17 -8.23
C PRO A 145 14.96 16.85 -9.08
N ARG A 146 14.07 16.12 -9.76
CA ARG A 146 13.17 16.70 -10.78
C ARG A 146 12.07 17.60 -10.23
N GLY A 147 11.79 17.53 -8.92
CA GLY A 147 10.70 18.29 -8.29
C GLY A 147 9.31 17.90 -8.78
N PHE A 148 8.29 18.62 -8.33
CA PHE A 148 6.90 18.39 -8.71
C PHE A 148 6.53 19.09 -10.02
N PRO A 149 5.73 18.46 -10.91
CA PRO A 149 5.08 17.15 -10.77
C PRO A 149 5.93 15.97 -11.27
N GLU A 150 7.11 16.21 -11.82
CA GLU A 150 7.87 15.18 -12.56
C GLU A 150 8.35 14.01 -11.69
N ASN A 151 8.69 14.29 -10.43
CA ASN A 151 9.06 13.26 -9.45
C ASN A 151 7.86 12.35 -9.10
N ALA A 152 6.70 12.95 -8.82
CA ALA A 152 5.45 12.22 -8.58
C ALA A 152 5.01 11.42 -9.83
N ARG A 153 5.19 11.98 -11.03
CA ARG A 153 4.93 11.27 -12.30
C ARG A 153 5.89 10.10 -12.53
N LEU A 154 7.17 10.22 -12.14
CA LEU A 154 8.06 9.05 -12.17
C LEU A 154 7.53 7.97 -11.23
N LEU A 155 7.21 8.32 -9.99
CA LEU A 155 6.69 7.34 -9.03
C LEU A 155 5.41 6.69 -9.53
N GLN A 156 4.48 7.45 -10.13
CA GLN A 156 3.27 6.89 -10.74
C GLN A 156 3.60 5.84 -11.80
N ARG A 157 4.53 6.13 -12.72
CA ARG A 157 4.96 5.18 -13.76
C ARG A 157 5.62 3.94 -13.15
N ALA A 158 6.47 4.12 -12.14
CA ALA A 158 7.08 3.00 -11.43
C ALA A 158 6.01 2.12 -10.75
N LEU A 159 5.04 2.72 -10.05
CA LEU A 159 3.95 1.98 -9.44
C LEU A 159 3.10 1.22 -10.48
N ARG A 160 2.84 1.82 -11.66
CA ARG A 160 2.16 1.14 -12.77
C ARG A 160 2.93 -0.12 -13.20
N SER A 161 4.23 0.01 -13.46
CA SER A 161 5.07 -1.14 -13.82
C SER A 161 5.10 -2.19 -12.72
N ILE A 162 5.15 -1.81 -11.44
CA ILE A 162 5.09 -2.77 -10.33
C ILE A 162 3.76 -3.52 -10.33
N VAL A 163 2.62 -2.83 -10.53
CA VAL A 163 1.30 -3.48 -10.64
C VAL A 163 1.25 -4.48 -11.80
N GLU A 164 1.81 -4.13 -12.96
CA GLU A 164 1.89 -5.03 -14.12
C GLU A 164 2.76 -6.27 -13.82
N ILE A 165 3.89 -6.09 -13.13
CA ILE A 165 4.77 -7.18 -12.71
C ILE A 165 4.05 -8.11 -11.73
N LEU A 166 3.38 -7.55 -10.72
CA LEU A 166 2.60 -8.32 -9.74
C LEU A 166 1.50 -9.13 -10.42
N SER A 167 0.78 -8.52 -11.36
CA SER A 167 -0.27 -9.19 -12.14
C SER A 167 0.27 -10.35 -12.98
N THR A 168 1.50 -10.22 -13.49
CA THR A 168 2.17 -11.28 -14.27
C THR A 168 2.68 -12.40 -13.38
N LYS A 169 3.26 -12.08 -12.22
CA LYS A 169 3.87 -13.05 -11.31
C LYS A 169 2.84 -13.85 -10.51
N PHE A 170 1.70 -13.25 -10.20
CA PHE A 170 0.69 -13.80 -9.30
C PHE A 170 -0.65 -13.99 -10.03
N PRO A 171 -0.89 -15.14 -10.65
CA PRO A 171 -2.05 -15.34 -11.54
C PRO A 171 -3.41 -15.30 -10.82
N GLN A 172 -3.42 -15.39 -9.49
CA GLN A 172 -4.62 -15.30 -8.66
C GLN A 172 -4.71 -13.97 -7.90
N LEU A 173 -3.87 -12.99 -8.21
CA LEU A 173 -3.93 -11.66 -7.60
C LEU A 173 -5.28 -11.00 -7.91
N ARG A 174 -5.93 -10.47 -6.88
CA ARG A 174 -7.25 -9.82 -6.97
C ARG A 174 -7.20 -8.37 -6.52
N LEU A 175 -6.49 -8.09 -5.44
CA LEU A 175 -6.52 -6.80 -4.78
C LEU A 175 -5.09 -6.28 -4.54
N ILE A 176 -4.85 -5.02 -4.90
CA ILE A 176 -3.62 -4.29 -4.57
C ILE A 176 -4.02 -3.01 -3.85
N TYR A 177 -3.63 -2.89 -2.59
CA TYR A 177 -3.83 -1.69 -1.79
C TYR A 177 -2.55 -0.88 -1.76
N VAL A 178 -2.59 0.36 -2.21
CA VAL A 178 -1.42 1.23 -2.35
C VAL A 178 -1.45 2.32 -1.29
N SER A 179 -0.37 2.47 -0.54
CA SER A 179 -0.18 3.56 0.42
C SER A 179 0.97 4.47 -0.03
N SER A 180 0.79 5.77 0.17
CA SER A 180 1.85 6.76 0.00
C SER A 180 2.86 6.70 1.14
N ARG A 181 3.89 7.54 1.07
CA ARG A 181 4.82 7.74 2.19
C ARG A 181 4.12 8.29 3.44
N THR A 182 4.70 7.95 4.58
CA THR A 182 4.51 8.66 5.85
C THR A 182 5.16 10.04 5.78
N TYR A 183 4.95 10.87 6.81
CA TYR A 183 5.60 12.18 6.92
C TYR A 183 7.13 12.08 6.82
N GLY A 184 7.75 12.99 6.06
CA GLY A 184 9.19 13.02 5.80
C GLY A 184 9.92 14.20 6.43
N GLY A 185 9.23 15.09 7.16
CA GLY A 185 9.80 16.36 7.64
C GLY A 185 10.82 16.23 8.78
N TYR A 186 11.06 15.00 9.22
CA TYR A 186 12.09 14.64 10.19
C TYR A 186 13.35 14.07 9.55
N SER A 187 13.34 13.77 8.24
CA SER A 187 14.48 13.17 7.55
C SER A 187 15.73 14.04 7.65
N GLN A 188 16.84 13.42 8.06
CA GLN A 188 18.18 14.02 8.04
C GLN A 188 18.96 13.68 6.77
N SER A 189 18.31 13.04 5.80
CA SER A 189 18.89 12.65 4.52
C SER A 189 18.02 13.13 3.34
N ASP A 190 18.53 12.92 2.14
CA ASP A 190 17.86 13.16 0.87
C ASP A 190 17.08 11.93 0.35
N LEU A 191 16.80 10.94 1.22
CA LEU A 191 15.93 9.80 0.91
C LEU A 191 14.47 10.25 0.87
N SER A 192 14.19 11.10 -0.12
CA SER A 192 12.90 11.66 -0.43
C SER A 192 12.32 12.39 0.80
N PRO A 193 12.92 13.54 1.18
CA PRO A 193 12.42 14.40 2.26
C PRO A 193 11.10 15.08 1.86
N GLU A 194 10.56 15.93 2.72
CA GLU A 194 9.47 16.83 2.30
C GLU A 194 9.97 17.88 1.29
N PRO A 195 9.13 18.33 0.34
CA PRO A 195 7.73 17.93 0.12
C PRO A 195 7.55 16.63 -0.69
N ILE A 196 8.63 15.93 -1.05
CA ILE A 196 8.56 14.73 -1.90
C ILE A 196 7.74 13.60 -1.22
N ALA A 197 7.82 13.50 0.12
CA ALA A 197 7.01 12.54 0.87
C ALA A 197 5.51 12.84 0.75
N TYR A 198 5.09 14.09 0.96
CA TYR A 198 3.73 14.55 0.69
C TYR A 198 3.32 14.29 -0.78
N GLU A 199 4.17 14.67 -1.73
CA GLU A 199 3.90 14.56 -3.18
C GLU A 199 3.76 13.12 -3.67
N SER A 200 4.33 12.15 -2.97
CA SER A 200 4.13 10.73 -3.28
C SER A 200 2.65 10.31 -3.25
N ALA A 201 1.80 11.04 -2.51
CA ALA A 201 0.37 10.80 -2.47
C ALA A 201 -0.32 11.12 -3.80
N PHE A 202 0.17 12.12 -4.55
CA PHE A 202 -0.33 12.39 -5.90
C PHE A 202 0.01 11.27 -6.87
N ALA A 203 1.18 10.63 -6.74
CA ALA A 203 1.54 9.49 -7.57
C ALA A 203 0.56 8.31 -7.39
N VAL A 204 0.18 8.01 -6.14
CA VAL A 204 -0.80 6.97 -5.81
C VAL A 204 -2.19 7.36 -6.31
N LYS A 205 -2.61 8.61 -6.06
CA LYS A 205 -3.87 9.16 -6.57
C LYS A 205 -3.97 8.98 -8.08
N TRP A 206 -2.99 9.47 -8.83
CA TRP A 206 -3.02 9.44 -10.30
C TRP A 206 -2.98 8.03 -10.86
N LEU A 207 -2.28 7.09 -10.21
CA LEU A 207 -2.36 5.67 -10.57
C LEU A 207 -3.79 5.15 -10.46
N ILE A 208 -4.47 5.42 -9.35
CA ILE A 208 -5.84 4.94 -9.12
C ILE A 208 -6.84 5.64 -10.07
N GLU A 209 -6.68 6.94 -10.32
CA GLU A 209 -7.49 7.66 -11.30
C GLU A 209 -7.33 7.11 -12.71
N GLU A 210 -6.11 6.76 -13.10
CA GLU A 210 -5.86 6.09 -14.38
C GLU A 210 -6.62 4.76 -14.49
N ARG A 211 -6.61 3.96 -13.43
CA ARG A 211 -7.33 2.67 -13.37
C ARG A 211 -8.85 2.85 -13.39
N ILE A 212 -9.36 3.89 -12.75
CA ILE A 212 -10.79 4.26 -12.79
C ILE A 212 -11.19 4.66 -14.22
N ASN A 213 -10.34 5.45 -14.91
CA ASN A 213 -10.62 5.95 -16.25
C ASN A 213 -10.37 4.93 -17.37
N THR A 214 -9.68 3.84 -17.07
CA THR A 214 -9.42 2.73 -18.00
C THR A 214 -9.92 1.39 -17.44
N PRO A 215 -11.24 1.27 -17.19
CA PRO A 215 -11.80 0.06 -16.59
C PRO A 215 -11.60 -1.12 -17.53
N SER A 216 -11.01 -2.20 -17.03
CA SER A 216 -10.93 -3.45 -17.77
C SER A 216 -12.16 -4.32 -17.47
N PRO A 217 -12.82 -4.91 -18.50
CA PRO A 217 -13.83 -5.93 -18.27
C PRO A 217 -13.20 -7.27 -17.81
N ASP A 218 -11.89 -7.43 -17.99
CA ASP A 218 -11.16 -8.62 -17.58
C ASP A 218 -10.93 -8.62 -16.06
N ARG A 219 -11.64 -9.51 -15.38
CA ARG A 219 -11.57 -9.73 -13.93
C ARG A 219 -10.30 -10.46 -13.49
N SER A 220 -9.44 -10.90 -14.41
CA SER A 220 -8.11 -11.39 -14.09
C SER A 220 -7.15 -10.26 -13.70
N ILE A 221 -7.46 -9.01 -14.09
CA ILE A 221 -6.65 -7.86 -13.73
C ILE A 221 -7.01 -7.42 -12.30
N PRO A 222 -6.03 -7.28 -11.40
CA PRO A 222 -6.31 -6.90 -10.02
C PRO A 222 -6.90 -5.49 -9.93
N TRP A 223 -7.80 -5.33 -8.97
CA TRP A 223 -8.30 -4.03 -8.53
C TRP A 223 -7.21 -3.31 -7.73
N VAL A 224 -7.01 -2.04 -8.02
CA VAL A 224 -5.96 -1.22 -7.40
C VAL A 224 -6.63 -0.05 -6.71
N SER A 225 -6.49 0.03 -5.39
CA SER A 225 -7.14 1.09 -4.62
C SER A 225 -6.23 1.59 -3.51
N TRP A 226 -6.67 2.62 -2.80
CA TRP A 226 -5.94 3.14 -1.66
C TRP A 226 -5.93 2.12 -0.52
N GLY A 227 -4.73 1.82 0.00
CA GLY A 227 -4.60 1.39 1.39
C GLY A 227 -4.80 2.59 2.34
N PRO A 228 -4.44 2.47 3.63
CA PRO A 228 -4.47 3.64 4.50
C PRO A 228 -3.61 4.77 3.94
N TYR A 229 -4.14 6.00 3.92
CA TYR A 229 -3.37 7.20 3.60
C TYR A 229 -2.55 7.60 4.83
N LEU A 230 -1.22 7.56 4.70
CA LEU A 230 -0.31 7.59 5.85
C LEU A 230 0.27 8.98 6.18
N TRP A 231 0.06 9.97 5.31
CA TRP A 231 0.66 11.29 5.50
C TRP A 231 -0.23 12.20 6.34
N ALA A 232 0.40 12.92 7.26
CA ALA A 232 -0.13 14.06 8.02
C ALA A 232 1.04 15.03 8.30
N ASP A 233 0.76 16.30 8.55
CA ASP A 233 1.79 17.34 8.62
C ASP A 233 2.47 17.43 10.00
N GLY A 234 3.32 16.47 10.30
CA GLY A 234 4.04 16.43 11.56
C GLY A 234 3.07 16.47 12.75
N LEU A 235 3.20 17.48 13.61
CA LEU A 235 2.34 17.64 14.79
C LEU A 235 1.00 18.34 14.49
N THR A 236 0.80 18.84 13.26
CA THR A 236 -0.47 19.41 12.84
C THR A 236 -1.44 18.26 12.54
N PRO A 237 -2.54 18.11 13.31
CA PRO A 237 -3.44 16.99 13.13
C PRO A 237 -4.16 17.07 11.80
N ARG A 238 -4.16 15.95 11.07
CA ARG A 238 -5.11 15.72 9.98
C ARG A 238 -6.54 15.67 10.53
N SER A 239 -7.55 15.83 9.68
CA SER A 239 -8.97 15.80 10.09
C SER A 239 -9.41 14.57 10.90
N ASP A 240 -8.72 13.43 10.79
CA ASP A 240 -8.95 12.22 11.57
C ASP A 240 -8.06 12.10 12.83
N GLY A 241 -7.31 13.15 13.16
CA GLY A 241 -6.43 13.22 14.32
C GLY A 241 -5.03 12.63 14.11
N LEU A 242 -4.70 12.11 12.92
CA LEU A 242 -3.36 11.58 12.66
C LEU A 242 -2.30 12.68 12.81
N ILE A 243 -1.26 12.39 13.59
CA ILE A 243 -0.03 13.17 13.71
C ILE A 243 1.20 12.27 13.63
N TRP A 244 2.32 12.88 13.25
CA TRP A 244 3.66 12.33 13.22
C TRP A 244 4.58 13.11 14.18
N GLU A 245 4.94 12.46 15.27
CA GLU A 245 5.89 12.96 16.26
C GLU A 245 7.32 12.56 15.86
N ARG A 246 8.32 13.25 16.40
CA ARG A 246 9.72 12.87 16.17
C ARG A 246 10.05 11.46 16.69
N SER A 247 9.39 11.04 17.77
CA SER A 247 9.48 9.72 18.40
C SER A 247 8.94 8.58 17.53
N ASP A 248 8.10 8.88 16.53
CA ASP A 248 7.64 7.88 15.56
C ASP A 248 8.72 7.48 14.54
N PHE A 249 9.89 8.13 14.57
CA PHE A 249 10.98 7.89 13.65
C PHE A 249 12.26 7.52 14.39
N GLU A 250 13.06 6.66 13.78
CA GLU A 250 14.44 6.40 14.17
C GLU A 250 15.29 7.68 14.07
N PRO A 251 16.50 7.75 14.65
CA PRO A 251 17.33 8.96 14.64
C PRO A 251 17.54 9.61 13.26
N ASP A 252 17.59 8.81 12.18
CA ASP A 252 17.74 9.32 10.81
C ASP A 252 16.51 10.09 10.29
N GLY A 253 15.35 9.93 10.91
CA GLY A 253 14.09 10.57 10.53
C GLY A 253 13.46 10.06 9.24
N VAL A 254 14.01 8.99 8.66
CA VAL A 254 13.51 8.31 7.46
C VAL A 254 12.81 7.02 7.86
N HIS A 255 13.43 6.24 8.74
CA HIS A 255 12.87 4.98 9.21
C HIS A 255 11.89 5.21 10.34
N THR A 256 10.81 4.43 10.36
CA THR A 256 9.88 4.45 11.50
C THR A 256 10.53 3.76 12.69
N SER A 257 10.39 4.35 13.87
CA SER A 257 10.69 3.68 15.14
C SER A 257 9.69 2.53 15.37
N PRO A 258 9.89 1.66 16.38
CA PRO A 258 8.88 0.67 16.75
C PRO A 258 7.49 1.29 17.01
N GLN A 259 7.44 2.48 17.62
CA GLN A 259 6.20 3.23 17.83
C GLN A 259 5.55 3.66 16.50
N GLY A 260 6.33 4.27 15.60
CA GLY A 260 5.81 4.70 14.30
C GLY A 260 5.38 3.54 13.42
N ALA A 261 6.11 2.42 13.48
CA ALA A 261 5.76 1.19 12.77
C ALA A 261 4.44 0.61 13.32
N LEU A 262 4.26 0.59 14.64
CA LEU A 262 3.01 0.18 15.29
C LEU A 262 1.85 1.11 14.89
N LYS A 263 2.07 2.43 14.82
CA LYS A 263 1.06 3.41 14.37
C LYS A 263 0.56 3.08 12.95
N VAL A 264 1.46 2.84 12.00
CA VAL A 264 1.05 2.41 10.63
C VAL A 264 0.36 1.05 10.66
N ALA A 265 0.86 0.11 11.47
CA ALA A 265 0.26 -1.21 11.60
C ALA A 265 -1.18 -1.15 12.13
N THR A 266 -1.47 -0.27 13.10
CA THR A 266 -2.82 0.00 13.57
C THR A 266 -3.70 0.58 12.46
N MET A 267 -3.19 1.54 11.69
CA MET A 267 -3.94 2.10 10.55
C MET A 267 -4.26 1.02 9.49
N LEU A 268 -3.32 0.11 9.20
CA LEU A 268 -3.55 -1.03 8.32
C LEU A 268 -4.62 -1.97 8.90
N PHE A 269 -4.51 -2.33 10.17
CA PHE A 269 -5.46 -3.22 10.82
C PHE A 269 -6.88 -2.64 10.81
N GLU A 270 -7.03 -1.36 11.15
CA GLU A 270 -8.30 -0.64 11.08
C GLU A 270 -8.84 -0.52 9.65
N PHE A 271 -7.95 -0.32 8.67
CA PHE A 271 -8.32 -0.31 7.26
C PHE A 271 -8.96 -1.64 6.87
N PHE A 272 -8.32 -2.78 7.16
CA PHE A 272 -8.84 -4.11 6.84
C PHE A 272 -10.11 -4.48 7.60
N GLN A 273 -10.38 -3.86 8.77
CA GLN A 273 -11.64 -4.02 9.49
C GLN A 273 -12.82 -3.31 8.80
N ARG A 274 -12.56 -2.19 8.14
CA ARG A 274 -13.60 -1.30 7.59
C ARG A 274 -13.78 -1.46 6.08
N ASP A 275 -12.72 -1.79 5.36
CA ASP A 275 -12.72 -1.87 3.90
C ASP A 275 -13.72 -2.91 3.39
N THR A 276 -14.61 -2.48 2.49
CA THR A 276 -15.73 -3.26 1.99
C THR A 276 -15.30 -4.41 1.09
N ALA A 277 -14.17 -4.27 0.38
CA ALA A 277 -13.58 -5.32 -0.44
C ALA A 277 -12.68 -6.27 0.37
N ALA A 278 -12.17 -5.84 1.54
CA ALA A 278 -11.22 -6.62 2.34
C ALA A 278 -11.82 -7.42 3.49
N ARG A 279 -12.74 -6.80 4.25
CA ARG A 279 -13.12 -7.25 5.60
C ARG A 279 -13.60 -8.70 5.67
N ARG A 280 -14.27 -9.19 4.61
CA ARG A 280 -14.91 -10.52 4.57
C ARG A 280 -13.93 -11.68 4.38
N TRP A 281 -12.81 -11.47 3.70
CA TRP A 281 -11.78 -12.50 3.57
C TRP A 281 -10.69 -12.34 4.63
N PHE A 282 -10.51 -11.14 5.19
CA PHE A 282 -9.52 -10.89 6.24
C PHE A 282 -9.98 -11.40 7.61
N PHE A 283 -11.23 -11.15 7.99
CA PHE A 283 -11.81 -11.59 9.26
C PHE A 283 -12.88 -12.65 9.04
N LEU A 284 -12.97 -13.61 9.94
CA LEU A 284 -14.13 -14.50 10.01
C LEU A 284 -15.36 -13.65 10.35
N LEU A 285 -16.43 -13.82 9.57
CA LEU A 285 -17.73 -13.28 9.96
C LEU A 285 -18.14 -14.00 11.26
N MET A 286 -18.35 -13.23 12.33
CA MET A 286 -19.00 -13.79 13.51
C MET A 286 -20.41 -14.23 13.09
N VAL A 287 -20.68 -15.53 13.21
CA VAL A 287 -22.03 -16.11 13.05
C VAL A 287 -22.89 -15.69 14.22
#